data_AF-A0A2D4TZD4-F1
#
_entry.id   AF-A0A2D4TZD4-F1
#
_cell.length_a   1.000
_cell.length_b   1.000
_cell.length_c   1.000
_cell.angle_alpha   90.00
_cell.angle_beta   90.00
_cell.angle_gamma   90.00
#
_symmetry.space_group_name_H-M   'P 1'
#
loop_
_entity.id
_entity.type
_entity.pdbx_description
1 polymer ?
#
loop_
_entity_poly.entity_id
_entity_poly.type
_entity_poly.pdbx_seq_one_letter_code
_entity_poly.pdbx_strand_id
1 'polypeptide(L)' 'MSNVLKVVKLQNAKSEFKMLVVLVFCFVAMSFFATGFMYAQASEISILIKLLAIVGAVNIAMMLYILKKFSALVKT' A
#
# COMPACT_ATOMS: atom_id res chain seq x y z
N MET A 1 -7.55 -36.15 -0.46
CA MET A 1 -7.05 -35.02 0.37
C MET A 1 -7.16 -33.69 -0.40
N SER A 2 -8.35 -33.30 -0.89
CA SER A 2 -8.45 -32.48 -2.11
C SER A 2 -9.15 -31.11 -1.98
N ASN A 3 -10.18 -30.95 -1.15
CA ASN A 3 -10.99 -29.72 -1.13
C ASN A 3 -10.67 -28.77 0.05
N VAL A 4 -10.53 -29.32 1.26
CA VAL A 4 -10.28 -28.53 2.50
C VAL A 4 -8.96 -27.75 2.41
N LEU A 5 -7.92 -28.36 1.84
CA LEU A 5 -6.60 -27.75 1.68
C LEU A 5 -6.61 -26.56 0.69
N LYS A 6 -7.48 -26.57 -0.33
CA LYS A 6 -7.67 -25.43 -1.24
C LYS A 6 -8.41 -24.29 -0.55
N VAL A 7 -9.45 -24.60 0.20
CA VAL A 7 -10.23 -23.61 0.97
C VAL A 7 -9.35 -22.89 2.00
N VAL A 8 -8.54 -23.64 2.75
CA VAL A 8 -7.60 -23.07 3.74
C VAL A 8 -6.56 -22.17 3.07
N LYS A 9 -5.99 -22.57 1.91
CA LYS A 9 -5.03 -21.74 1.16
C LYS A 9 -5.66 -20.43 0.65
N LEU A 10 -6.88 -20.49 0.10
CA LEU A 10 -7.59 -19.30 -0.37
C LEU A 10 -7.89 -18.34 0.80
N GLN A 11 -8.33 -18.88 1.93
CA GLN A 11 -8.65 -18.10 3.13
C GLN A 11 -7.40 -17.42 3.70
N ASN A 12 -6.27 -18.12 3.72
CA ASN A 12 -4.98 -17.55 4.14
C ASN A 12 -4.51 -16.44 3.19
N ALA A 13 -4.60 -16.66 1.87
CA ALA A 13 -4.21 -15.67 0.87
C ALA A 13 -5.11 -14.40 0.92
N LYS A 14 -6.39 -14.57 1.24
CA LYS A 14 -7.32 -13.45 1.48
C LYS A 14 -6.98 -12.68 2.77
N SER A 15 -6.57 -13.39 3.83
CA SER A 15 -6.11 -12.77 5.09
C SER A 15 -4.82 -11.97 4.87
N GLU A 16 -3.83 -12.55 4.20
CA GLU A 16 -2.57 -11.89 3.82
C GLU A 16 -2.83 -10.64 2.98
N PHE A 17 -3.76 -10.71 2.01
CA PHE A 17 -4.15 -9.55 1.22
C PHE A 17 -4.79 -8.45 2.06
N LYS A 18 -5.67 -8.79 2.99
CA LYS A 18 -6.28 -7.82 3.91
C LYS A 18 -5.22 -7.13 4.76
N MET A 19 -4.25 -7.89 5.29
CA MET A 19 -3.13 -7.34 6.04
C MET A 19 -2.27 -6.41 5.18
N LEU A 20 -2.03 -6.77 3.92
CA LEU A 20 -1.27 -5.96 2.98
C LEU A 20 -1.99 -4.63 2.63
N VAL A 21 -3.31 -4.66 2.46
CA VAL A 21 -4.12 -3.44 2.27
C VAL A 21 -4.03 -2.51 3.48
N VAL A 22 -4.13 -3.06 4.69
CA VAL A 22 -3.97 -2.28 5.94
C VAL A 22 -2.57 -1.66 6.02
N LEU A 23 -1.54 -2.43 5.67
CA LEU A 23 -0.15 -1.95 5.70
C LEU A 23 0.06 -0.78 4.74
N VAL A 24 -0.45 -0.88 3.51
CA VAL A 24 -0.35 0.20 2.51
C VAL A 24 -1.13 1.43 2.96
N PHE A 25 -2.32 1.25 3.53
CA PHE A 25 -3.08 2.37 4.08
C PHE A 25 -2.30 3.12 5.17
N CYS A 26 -1.69 2.40 6.11
CA CYS A 26 -0.83 2.99 7.13
C CYS A 26 0.38 3.72 6.50
N PHE A 27 0.98 3.14 5.47
CA PHE A 27 2.13 3.74 4.78
C PHE A 27 1.78 5.06 4.09
N VAL A 28 0.61 5.11 3.44
CA VAL A 28 0.05 6.33 2.84
C VAL A 28 -0.22 7.38 3.92
N ALA A 29 -0.84 7.00 5.05
CA ALA A 29 -1.11 7.94 6.14
C ALA A 29 0.18 8.52 6.74
N MET A 30 1.18 7.68 7.02
CA MET A 30 2.50 8.13 7.52
C MET A 30 3.21 9.05 6.52
N SER A 31 3.08 8.75 5.23
CA SER A 31 3.63 9.54 4.15
C SER A 31 3.06 10.96 4.08
N PHE A 32 1.73 11.10 4.19
CA PHE A 32 1.08 12.42 4.27
C PHE A 32 1.45 13.15 5.55
N PHE A 33 1.52 12.45 6.69
CA PHE A 33 1.93 13.03 7.96
C PHE A 33 3.36 13.57 7.90
N ALA A 34 4.32 12.79 7.40
CA ALA A 34 5.71 13.21 7.24
C ALA A 34 5.83 14.43 6.32
N THR A 35 5.07 14.44 5.22
CA THR A 35 5.04 15.57 4.28
C THR A 35 4.49 16.83 4.95
N GLY A 36 3.39 16.71 5.71
CA GLY A 36 2.79 17.83 6.45
C GLY A 36 3.68 18.34 7.59
N PHE A 37 4.37 17.45 8.29
CA PHE A 37 5.34 17.81 9.33
C PHE A 37 6.53 18.58 8.74
N MET A 38 7.09 18.09 7.62
CA MET A 38 8.15 18.80 6.91
C MET A 38 7.71 20.17 6.39
N TYR A 39 6.47 20.28 5.90
CA TYR A 39 5.91 21.56 5.48
C TYR A 39 5.87 22.59 6.62
N ALA A 40 5.53 22.16 7.84
CA ALA A 40 5.49 23.02 9.01
C ALA A 40 6.90 23.46 9.47
N GLN A 41 7.95 22.67 9.20
CA GLN A 41 9.28 22.87 9.74
C GLN A 41 10.24 23.58 8.76
N ALA A 42 10.13 23.31 7.46
CA ALA A 42 10.96 23.92 6.43
C ALA A 42 10.06 24.33 5.24
N SER A 43 9.71 25.62 5.18
CA SER A 43 8.86 26.21 4.14
C SER A 43 9.54 26.31 2.76
N GLU A 44 10.55 25.48 2.50
CA GLU A 44 11.17 25.39 1.18
C GLU A 44 10.31 24.52 0.25
N ILE A 45 9.49 25.21 -0.54
CA ILE A 45 8.56 24.62 -1.51
C ILE A 45 9.25 23.62 -2.46
N SER A 46 10.51 23.88 -2.84
CA SER A 46 11.29 22.99 -3.72
C SER A 46 11.55 21.60 -3.09
N ILE A 47 11.85 21.55 -1.80
CA ILE A 47 12.06 20.29 -1.07
C ILE A 47 10.73 19.55 -0.95
N LEU A 48 9.65 20.28 -0.67
CA LEU A 48 8.31 19.71 -0.54
C LEU A 48 7.82 19.05 -1.84
N ILE A 49 8.03 19.71 -2.99
CA ILE A 49 7.66 19.17 -4.31
C ILE A 49 8.41 17.86 -4.59
N LYS A 50 9.72 17.82 -4.31
CA LYS A 50 10.52 16.60 -4.50
C LYS A 50 10.05 15.48 -3.58
N LEU A 51 9.76 15.79 -2.32
CA LEU A 51 9.24 14.82 -1.35
C LEU A 51 7.89 14.26 -1.81
N LEU A 52 6.98 15.14 -2.22
CA LEU A 52 5.65 14.78 -2.70
C LEU A 52 5.73 13.91 -3.96
N ALA A 53 6.65 14.20 -4.88
CA ALA A 53 6.86 13.39 -6.07
C ALA A 53 7.34 11.97 -5.73
N ILE A 54 8.32 11.84 -4.82
CA ILE A 54 8.85 10.54 -4.38
C ILE A 54 7.77 9.73 -3.65
N VAL A 55 7.16 10.35 -2.63
CA VAL A 55 6.12 9.72 -1.82
C VAL A 55 4.90 9.34 -2.66
N GLY A 56 4.50 10.23 -3.59
CA GLY A 56 3.43 9.97 -4.54
C GLY A 56 3.73 8.79 -5.45
N ALA A 57 4.94 8.72 -6.03
CA ALA A 57 5.36 7.61 -6.87
C ALA A 57 5.36 6.26 -6.12
N VAL A 58 5.86 6.25 -4.88
CA VAL A 58 5.86 5.04 -4.02
C VAL A 58 4.43 4.59 -3.72
N ASN A 59 3.53 5.51 -3.39
CA ASN A 59 2.13 5.19 -3.11
C ASN A 59 1.40 4.64 -4.35
N ILE A 60 1.65 5.22 -5.53
CA ILE A 60 1.09 4.72 -6.80
C ILE A 60 1.61 3.31 -7.09
N ALA A 61 2.92 3.06 -6.92
CA ALA A 61 3.51 1.74 -7.13
C ALA A 61 2.92 0.68 -6.18
N MET A 62 2.74 1.01 -4.91
CA MET A 62 2.06 0.13 -3.93
C MET A 62 0.61 -0.16 -4.32
N MET A 63 -0.12 0.86 -4.80
CA MET A 63 -1.50 0.68 -5.23
C MET A 63 -1.61 -0.25 -6.45
N LEU A 64 -0.72 -0.11 -7.43
CA LEU A 64 -0.62 -1.02 -8.57
C LEU A 64 -0.28 -2.46 -8.13
N TYR A 65 0.60 -2.61 -7.14
CA TYR A 65 0.92 -3.92 -6.57
C TYR A 65 -0.30 -4.58 -5.91
N ILE A 66 -1.08 -3.83 -5.12
CA ILE A 66 -2.33 -4.31 -4.53
C ILE A 66 -3.31 -4.73 -5.61
N LEU A 67 -3.54 -3.89 -6.63
CA LEU A 67 -4.45 -4.20 -7.74
C LEU A 67 -4.07 -5.50 -8.45
N LYS A 68 -2.77 -5.72 -8.70
CA LYS A 68 -2.26 -6.94 -9.30
C LYS A 68 -2.48 -8.16 -8.41
N LYS A 69 -2.20 -8.05 -7.10
CA LYS A 69 -2.45 -9.11 -6.12
C LYS A 69 -3.93 -9.43 -5.96
N PHE A 70 -4.80 -8.42 -5.97
CA PHE A 70 -6.24 -8.57 -5.92
C PHE A 70 -6.77 -9.30 -7.17
N SER A 71 -6.33 -8.89 -8.36
CA SER A 71 -6.72 -9.54 -9.62
C SER A 71 -6.32 -11.02 -9.64
N ALA A 72 -5.14 -11.36 -9.10
CA ALA A 72 -4.71 -12.74 -8.97
C ALA A 72 -5.60 -13.54 -8.00
N LEU A 73 -6.00 -12.95 -6.88
CA LEU A 73 -6.91 -13.57 -5.91
C LEU A 73 -8.32 -13.78 -6.44
N VAL A 74 -8.84 -12.84 -7.24
CA VAL A 74 -10.19 -12.93 -7.84
C VAL A 74 -10.24 -13.96 -8.97
N LYS A 75 -9.12 -14.18 -9.68
CA LYS A 75 -9.02 -15.20 -10.75
C LYS A 75 -8.76 -16.63 -10.22
N THR A 76 -8.57 -16.80 -8.90
CA THR A 76 -8.32 -18.10 -8.25
C THR A 76 -9.61 -18.67 -7.67
#